data_AF-A0A423U495-F1
#
_entry.id   AF-A0A423U495-F1
#
_cell.length_a   1.000
_cell.length_b   1.000
_cell.length_c   1.000
_cell.angle_alpha   90.00
_cell.angle_beta   90.00
_cell.angle_gamma   90.00
#
_symmetry.space_group_name_H-M   'P 1'
#
loop_
_entity.id
_entity.type
_entity.pdbx_description
1 polymer ?
#
loop_
_entity_poly.entity_id
_entity_poly.type
_entity_poly.pdbx_seq_one_letter_code
_entity_poly.pdbx_strand_id
1 'polypeptide(L)'
;ATTVFCEQLLELHRGQGMEIYWRDSFTCPSEEEYRQMTIRKTGGLFGLAIRLMQLFSQVQDDFSRITGILGLYFQIRDDYANLCMKEYCDSKSYCEDLTEGKFSFPVIHAIKSQPDDQQVINILRQRPKDLEVKRYCVSLLEKFGSLEHTKETLEKLEAEAREEIAKLGGNPHLEGVLDELRNWMHSRPFLCKVPATATSTLRLSRQDPGGGWE
;
A
#
# COMPACT_ATOMS: atom_id res chain seq x y z
N ALA A 1 -9.17 -27.38 -15.30
CA ALA A 1 -9.63 -26.68 -14.08
C ALA A 1 -8.64 -26.84 -12.92
N THR A 2 -8.40 -28.04 -12.40
CA THR A 2 -7.52 -28.27 -11.23
C THR A 2 -6.10 -27.73 -11.41
N THR A 3 -5.48 -27.92 -12.58
CA THR A 3 -4.13 -27.38 -12.87
C THR A 3 -4.09 -25.86 -12.76
N VAL A 4 -5.05 -25.16 -13.37
CA VAL A 4 -5.18 -23.69 -13.31
C VAL A 4 -5.32 -23.23 -11.86
N PHE A 5 -6.17 -23.90 -11.08
CA PHE A 5 -6.35 -23.61 -9.67
C PHE A 5 -5.06 -23.76 -8.85
N CYS A 6 -4.35 -24.89 -9.02
CA CYS A 6 -3.09 -25.13 -8.31
C CYS A 6 -2.00 -24.12 -8.70
N GLU A 7 -1.83 -23.82 -9.99
CA GLU A 7 -0.86 -22.82 -10.46
C GLU A 7 -1.11 -21.44 -9.84
N GLN A 8 -2.35 -20.97 -9.89
CA GLN A 8 -2.68 -19.63 -9.39
C GLN A 8 -2.57 -19.54 -7.87
N LEU A 9 -2.93 -20.60 -7.13
CA LEU A 9 -2.71 -20.64 -5.69
C LEU A 9 -1.22 -20.61 -5.33
N LEU A 10 -0.36 -21.30 -6.09
CA LEU A 10 1.08 -21.26 -5.85
C LEU A 10 1.63 -19.85 -6.07
N GLU A 11 1.19 -19.14 -7.11
CA GLU A 11 1.58 -17.74 -7.34
C GLU A 11 1.11 -16.82 -6.23
N LEU A 12 -0.14 -16.99 -5.76
CA LEU A 12 -0.67 -16.23 -4.63
C LEU A 12 0.18 -16.41 -3.37
N HIS A 13 0.52 -17.66 -3.02
CA HIS A 13 1.36 -17.94 -1.85
C HIS A 13 2.79 -17.43 -2.01
N ARG A 14 3.35 -17.44 -3.24
CA ARG A 14 4.66 -16.84 -3.53
C ARG A 14 4.62 -15.33 -3.30
N GLY A 15 3.62 -14.63 -3.84
CA GLY A 15 3.42 -13.20 -3.61
C GLY A 15 3.27 -12.86 -2.13
N GLN A 16 2.42 -13.60 -1.41
CA GLN A 16 2.25 -13.44 0.04
C GLN A 16 3.54 -13.70 0.81
N GLY A 17 4.31 -14.72 0.41
CA GLY A 17 5.60 -15.04 1.00
C GLY A 17 6.63 -13.93 0.83
N MET A 18 6.64 -13.23 -0.32
CA MET A 18 7.51 -12.07 -0.55
C MET A 18 7.17 -10.92 0.41
N GLU A 19 5.89 -10.58 0.55
CA GLU A 19 5.41 -9.55 1.49
C GLU A 19 5.82 -9.87 2.94
N ILE A 20 5.58 -11.11 3.38
CA ILE A 20 5.95 -11.58 4.73
C ILE A 20 7.47 -11.53 4.92
N TYR A 21 8.24 -12.00 3.93
CA TYR A 21 9.69 -11.99 3.99
C TYR A 21 10.25 -10.58 4.16
N TRP A 22 9.78 -9.61 3.36
CA TRP A 22 10.21 -8.22 3.49
C TRP A 22 9.87 -7.65 4.86
N ARG A 23 8.63 -7.83 5.31
CA ARG A 23 8.14 -7.37 6.62
C ARG A 23 8.97 -7.92 7.79
N ASP A 24 9.25 -9.22 7.79
CA ASP A 24 9.89 -9.89 8.93
C ASP A 24 11.42 -9.80 8.87
N SER A 25 12.02 -9.62 7.68
CA SER A 25 13.45 -9.32 7.52
C SER A 25 13.80 -7.82 7.61
N PHE A 26 12.78 -6.94 7.63
CA PHE A 26 12.92 -5.49 7.52
C PHE A 26 13.69 -5.02 6.28
N THR A 27 13.53 -5.75 5.18
CA THR A 27 14.14 -5.42 3.88
C THR A 27 13.12 -4.69 3.03
N CYS A 28 13.26 -3.37 2.88
CA CYS A 28 12.36 -2.57 2.06
C CYS A 28 12.54 -2.90 0.57
N PRO A 29 11.50 -3.43 -0.11
CA PRO A 29 11.56 -3.70 -1.55
C PRO A 29 11.62 -2.38 -2.33
N SER A 30 12.03 -2.46 -3.59
CA SER A 30 11.76 -1.43 -4.60
C SER A 30 10.29 -1.43 -5.00
N GLU A 31 9.82 -0.34 -5.58
CA GLU A 31 8.45 -0.26 -6.12
C GLU A 31 8.20 -1.29 -7.23
N GLU A 32 9.22 -1.60 -8.03
CA GLU A 32 9.11 -2.63 -9.07
C GLU A 32 8.97 -4.03 -8.46
N GLU A 33 9.75 -4.36 -7.43
CA GLU A 33 9.58 -5.63 -6.71
C GLU A 33 8.19 -5.73 -6.07
N TYR A 34 7.68 -4.64 -5.48
CA TYR A 34 6.32 -4.57 -4.95
C TYR A 34 5.26 -4.80 -6.04
N ARG A 35 5.44 -4.20 -7.22
CA ARG A 35 4.57 -4.41 -8.38
C ARG A 35 4.56 -5.89 -8.81
N GLN A 36 5.72 -6.52 -8.91
CA GLN A 36 5.84 -7.94 -9.26
C GLN A 36 5.19 -8.86 -8.21
N MET A 37 5.37 -8.56 -6.92
CA MET A 37 4.69 -9.28 -5.83
C MET A 37 3.16 -9.17 -5.96
N THR A 38 2.67 -7.96 -6.23
CA THR A 38 1.23 -7.70 -6.35
C THR A 38 0.60 -8.41 -7.55
N ILE A 39 1.31 -8.45 -8.69
CA ILE A 39 0.87 -9.20 -9.87
C ILE A 39 0.72 -10.70 -9.53
N ARG A 40 1.65 -11.28 -8.75
CA ARG A 40 1.55 -12.67 -8.31
C ARG A 40 0.40 -12.91 -7.33
N LYS A 41 0.20 -12.01 -6.37
CA LYS A 41 -0.82 -12.11 -5.31
C LYS A 41 -2.23 -11.84 -5.84
N THR A 42 -2.47 -10.59 -6.23
CA THR A 42 -3.81 -10.08 -6.56
C THR A 42 -4.14 -10.30 -8.04
N GLY A 43 -3.16 -10.12 -8.92
CA GLY A 43 -3.27 -10.50 -10.33
C GLY A 43 -3.52 -11.99 -10.51
N GLY A 44 -2.95 -12.84 -9.64
CA GLY A 44 -3.18 -14.29 -9.63
C GLY A 44 -4.63 -14.69 -9.29
N LEU A 45 -5.32 -13.95 -8.42
CA LEU A 45 -6.72 -14.26 -8.09
C LEU A 45 -7.68 -13.83 -9.20
N PHE A 46 -7.47 -12.64 -9.79
CA PHE A 46 -8.21 -12.24 -10.99
C PHE A 46 -7.92 -13.17 -12.17
N GLY A 47 -6.66 -13.54 -12.36
CA GLY A 47 -6.21 -14.48 -13.37
C GLY A 47 -6.84 -15.87 -13.19
N LEU A 48 -6.99 -16.35 -11.95
CA LEU A 48 -7.71 -17.59 -11.66
C LEU A 48 -9.17 -17.54 -12.13
N ALA A 49 -9.91 -16.49 -11.76
CA ALA A 49 -11.31 -16.35 -12.14
C ALA A 49 -11.46 -16.33 -13.67
N ILE A 50 -10.66 -15.50 -14.36
CA ILE A 50 -10.71 -15.38 -15.82
C ILE A 50 -10.31 -16.68 -16.51
N ARG A 51 -9.18 -17.29 -16.12
CA ARG A 51 -8.73 -18.56 -16.72
C ARG A 51 -9.74 -19.68 -16.52
N LEU A 52 -10.44 -19.73 -15.38
CA LEU A 52 -11.52 -20.69 -15.16
C LEU A 52 -12.73 -20.42 -16.06
N MET A 53 -13.13 -19.15 -16.24
CA MET A 53 -14.21 -18.79 -17.19
C MET A 53 -13.84 -19.12 -18.63
N GLN A 54 -12.58 -18.90 -19.04
CA GLN A 54 -12.07 -19.19 -20.39
C GLN A 54 -12.08 -20.69 -20.74
N LEU A 55 -12.05 -21.59 -19.74
CA LEU A 55 -12.23 -23.03 -19.99
C LEU A 55 -13.60 -23.37 -20.58
N PHE A 56 -14.58 -22.49 -20.43
CA PHE A 56 -15.97 -22.67 -20.88
C PHE A 56 -16.40 -21.59 -21.88
N SER A 57 -15.46 -20.78 -22.38
CA SER A 57 -15.73 -19.69 -23.32
C SER A 57 -15.03 -19.93 -24.66
N GLN A 58 -15.60 -19.38 -25.73
CA GLN A 58 -14.92 -19.29 -27.03
C GLN A 58 -13.92 -18.12 -27.09
N VAL A 59 -14.01 -17.19 -26.14
CA VAL A 59 -13.13 -16.02 -26.02
C VAL A 59 -11.82 -16.45 -25.34
N GLN A 60 -10.72 -16.37 -26.09
CA GLN A 60 -9.38 -16.79 -25.66
C GLN A 60 -8.36 -15.64 -25.70
N ASP A 61 -8.84 -14.40 -25.66
CA ASP A 61 -8.00 -13.20 -25.58
C ASP A 61 -7.14 -13.19 -24.31
N ASP A 62 -6.01 -12.48 -24.38
CA ASP A 62 -5.10 -12.33 -23.26
C ASP A 62 -5.56 -11.19 -22.32
N PHE A 63 -6.08 -11.57 -21.15
CA PHE A 63 -6.49 -10.64 -20.10
C PHE A 63 -5.40 -10.41 -19.03
N SER A 64 -4.19 -10.91 -19.22
CA SER A 64 -3.11 -10.82 -18.23
C SER A 64 -2.73 -9.38 -17.91
N ARG A 65 -2.74 -8.50 -18.92
CA ARG A 65 -2.40 -7.08 -18.73
C ARG A 65 -3.44 -6.35 -17.89
N ILE A 66 -4.72 -6.45 -18.25
CA ILE A 66 -5.80 -5.78 -17.50
C ILE A 66 -5.91 -6.33 -16.06
N THR A 67 -5.76 -7.64 -15.87
CA THR A 67 -5.76 -8.23 -14.51
C THR A 67 -4.56 -7.81 -13.68
N GLY A 68 -3.38 -7.64 -14.28
CA GLY A 68 -2.20 -7.08 -13.62
C GLY A 68 -2.40 -5.62 -13.19
N ILE A 69 -2.94 -4.78 -14.07
CA ILE A 69 -3.23 -3.37 -13.78
C ILE A 69 -4.27 -3.26 -12.65
N LEU A 70 -5.39 -3.98 -12.76
CA LEU A 70 -6.43 -4.00 -11.74
C LEU A 70 -5.87 -4.52 -10.40
N GLY A 71 -5.16 -5.65 -10.42
CA GLY A 71 -4.56 -6.22 -9.21
C GLY A 71 -3.66 -5.22 -8.48
N LEU A 72 -2.84 -4.48 -9.22
CA LEU A 72 -2.01 -3.43 -8.65
C LEU A 72 -2.82 -2.24 -8.13
N TYR A 73 -3.79 -1.76 -8.91
CA TYR A 73 -4.67 -0.66 -8.51
C TYR A 73 -5.41 -0.98 -7.21
N PHE A 74 -6.00 -2.17 -7.09
CA PHE A 74 -6.70 -2.61 -5.88
C PHE A 74 -5.78 -2.67 -4.67
N GLN A 75 -4.56 -3.21 -4.81
CA GLN A 75 -3.63 -3.33 -3.69
C GLN A 75 -3.11 -1.96 -3.23
N ILE A 76 -2.71 -1.08 -4.15
CA ILE A 76 -2.23 0.27 -3.80
C ILE A 76 -3.38 1.09 -3.17
N ARG A 77 -4.61 0.94 -3.65
CA ARG A 77 -5.78 1.61 -3.08
C ARG A 77 -6.05 1.13 -1.66
N ASP A 78 -5.93 -0.17 -1.39
CA ASP A 78 -6.08 -0.75 -0.05
C ASP A 78 -5.00 -0.22 0.91
N ASP A 79 -3.74 -0.21 0.47
CA ASP A 79 -2.60 0.35 1.20
C ASP A 79 -2.82 1.85 1.53
N TYR A 80 -3.34 2.64 0.58
CA TYR A 80 -3.67 4.04 0.79
C TYR A 80 -4.85 4.21 1.77
N ALA A 81 -5.89 3.40 1.63
CA ALA A 81 -7.07 3.46 2.49
C ALA A 81 -6.74 3.12 3.94
N ASN A 82 -5.85 2.15 4.18
CA ASN A 82 -5.37 1.76 5.50
C ASN A 82 -4.74 2.93 6.29
N LEU A 83 -4.11 3.88 5.57
CA LEU A 83 -3.44 5.04 6.16
C LEU A 83 -4.33 6.29 6.26
N CYS A 84 -5.23 6.50 5.30
CA CYS A 84 -5.89 7.78 5.08
C CYS A 84 -7.39 7.82 5.37
N MET A 85 -8.09 6.68 5.43
CA MET A 85 -9.56 6.68 5.51
C MET A 85 -10.10 6.83 6.95
N LYS A 86 -11.12 7.69 7.07
CA LYS A 86 -11.68 8.19 8.33
C LYS A 86 -12.37 7.10 9.15
N GLU A 87 -12.92 6.07 8.51
CA GLU A 87 -13.57 4.95 9.20
C GLU A 87 -12.58 4.18 10.10
N TYR A 88 -11.27 4.27 9.83
CA TYR A 88 -10.22 3.65 10.64
C TYR A 88 -9.75 4.53 11.81
N CYS A 89 -9.96 5.85 11.78
CA CYS A 89 -9.49 6.76 12.83
C CYS A 89 -10.23 6.58 14.16
N ASP A 90 -11.51 6.19 14.10
CA ASP A 90 -12.36 6.00 15.29
C ASP A 90 -12.45 4.53 15.74
N SER A 91 -11.82 3.60 15.00
CA SER A 91 -11.77 2.17 15.34
C SER A 91 -10.43 1.78 15.98
N LYS A 92 -10.39 0.63 16.66
CA LYS A 92 -9.15 0.02 17.18
C LYS A 92 -8.17 -0.43 16.08
N SER A 93 -8.47 -0.18 14.80
CA SER A 93 -7.76 -0.66 13.61
C SER A 93 -7.04 0.44 12.79
N TYR A 94 -6.83 1.65 13.35
CA TYR A 94 -6.10 2.71 12.64
C TYR A 94 -4.70 2.28 12.21
N CYS A 95 -4.36 2.42 10.92
CA CYS A 95 -3.05 2.08 10.36
C CYS A 95 -2.52 0.71 10.81
N GLU A 96 -3.30 -0.34 10.60
CA GLU A 96 -2.90 -1.71 10.94
C GLU A 96 -1.63 -2.14 10.19
N ASP A 97 -1.42 -1.68 8.95
CA ASP A 97 -0.21 -1.98 8.18
C ASP A 97 1.06 -1.54 8.92
N LEU A 98 1.02 -0.38 9.59
CA LEU A 98 2.13 0.09 10.43
C LEU A 98 2.35 -0.81 11.65
N THR A 99 1.28 -1.34 12.23
CA THR A 99 1.35 -2.26 13.38
C THR A 99 1.94 -3.60 12.98
N GLU A 100 1.63 -4.08 11.79
CA GLU A 100 2.23 -5.30 11.25
C GLU A 100 3.70 -5.08 10.85
N GLY A 101 4.08 -3.84 10.58
CA GLY A 101 5.38 -3.48 10.01
C GLY A 101 5.43 -3.70 8.49
N LYS A 102 4.26 -3.71 7.83
CA LYS A 102 4.12 -3.98 6.40
C LYS A 102 4.73 -2.84 5.58
N PHE A 103 5.52 -3.21 4.57
CA PHE A 103 6.00 -2.28 3.55
C PHE A 103 4.90 -2.03 2.52
N SER A 104 3.93 -1.18 2.88
CA SER A 104 2.88 -0.73 1.96
C SER A 104 3.44 0.27 0.93
N PHE A 105 2.72 0.47 -0.18
CA PHE A 105 3.19 1.32 -1.29
C PHE A 105 3.65 2.73 -0.85
N PRO A 106 2.89 3.48 -0.01
CA PRO A 106 3.33 4.79 0.46
C PRO A 106 4.57 4.73 1.37
N VAL A 107 4.71 3.66 2.16
CA VAL A 107 5.85 3.45 3.06
C VAL A 107 7.11 3.13 2.27
N ILE A 108 7.00 2.31 1.22
CA ILE A 108 8.11 2.00 0.30
C ILE A 108 8.62 3.28 -0.34
N HIS A 109 7.73 4.09 -0.92
CA HIS A 109 8.10 5.36 -1.55
C HIS A 109 8.81 6.29 -0.54
N ALA A 110 8.29 6.42 0.68
CA ALA A 110 8.91 7.25 1.72
C ALA A 110 10.34 6.83 2.04
N ILE A 111 10.58 5.52 2.24
CA ILE A 111 11.91 4.99 2.57
C ILE A 111 12.89 5.13 1.40
N LYS A 112 12.42 4.94 0.16
CA LYS A 112 13.28 4.99 -1.03
C LYS A 112 13.58 6.42 -1.47
N SER A 113 12.63 7.34 -1.32
CA SER A 113 12.81 8.76 -1.67
C SER A 113 13.66 9.54 -0.64
N GLN A 114 13.72 9.07 0.61
CA GLN A 114 14.49 9.67 1.70
C GLN A 114 15.51 8.69 2.29
N PRO A 115 16.57 8.29 1.56
CA PRO A 115 17.50 7.26 2.02
C PRO A 115 18.27 7.64 3.30
N ASP A 116 18.49 8.94 3.52
CA ASP A 116 19.17 9.48 4.70
C ASP A 116 18.25 9.57 5.93
N ASP A 117 16.93 9.49 5.73
CA ASP A 117 15.94 9.57 6.80
C ASP A 117 15.44 8.17 7.19
N GLN A 118 15.97 7.67 8.32
CA GLN A 118 15.63 6.34 8.83
C GLN A 118 14.39 6.35 9.74
N GLN A 119 13.65 7.46 9.87
CA GLN A 119 12.54 7.56 10.82
C GLN A 119 11.42 6.59 10.49
N VAL A 120 10.98 6.54 9.22
CA VAL A 120 9.85 5.69 8.79
C VAL A 120 10.17 4.20 9.00
N ILE A 121 11.35 3.74 8.58
CA ILE A 121 11.76 2.33 8.75
C ILE A 121 11.93 1.97 10.23
N ASN A 122 12.43 2.89 11.06
CA ASN A 122 12.57 2.66 12.50
C ASN A 122 11.22 2.58 13.20
N ILE A 123 10.24 3.39 12.80
CA ILE A 123 8.86 3.29 13.29
C ILE A 123 8.27 1.95 12.86
N LEU A 124 8.43 1.57 11.60
CA LEU A 124 7.90 0.31 11.06
C LEU A 124 8.45 -0.91 11.81
N ARG A 125 9.74 -0.89 12.16
CA ARG A 125 10.41 -1.93 12.98
C ARG A 125 9.82 -2.08 14.38
N GLN A 126 9.32 -0.99 14.96
CA GLN A 126 8.73 -1.01 16.31
C GLN A 126 7.35 -1.65 16.33
N ARG A 127 6.69 -1.85 15.18
CA ARG A 127 5.33 -2.40 15.09
C ARG A 127 4.37 -1.68 16.04
N PRO A 128 4.26 -0.34 15.93
CA PRO A 128 3.62 0.49 16.93
C PRO A 128 2.14 0.15 17.07
N LYS A 129 1.68 0.05 18.32
CA LYS A 129 0.25 0.00 18.66
C LYS A 129 -0.28 1.38 19.07
N ASP A 130 0.63 2.28 19.44
CA ASP A 130 0.31 3.63 19.88
C ASP A 130 -0.17 4.51 18.71
N LEU A 131 -1.28 5.21 18.93
CA LEU A 131 -1.92 6.01 17.88
C LEU A 131 -1.14 7.28 17.54
N GLU A 132 -0.40 7.87 18.49
CA GLU A 132 0.42 9.06 18.22
C GLU A 132 1.63 8.70 17.36
N VAL A 133 2.26 7.55 17.62
CA VAL A 133 3.36 7.05 16.79
C VAL A 133 2.88 6.79 15.36
N LYS A 134 1.69 6.21 15.20
CA LYS A 134 1.07 5.99 13.88
C LYS A 134 0.78 7.32 13.17
N ARG A 135 0.15 8.27 13.85
CA ARG A 135 -0.10 9.63 13.32
C ARG A 135 1.17 10.33 12.89
N TYR A 136 2.21 10.23 13.71
CA TYR A 136 3.51 10.81 13.40
C TYR A 136 4.10 10.18 12.13
N CYS A 137 4.04 8.85 11.99
CA CYS A 137 4.47 8.16 10.77
C CYS A 137 3.69 8.68 9.54
N VAL A 138 2.37 8.78 9.61
CA VAL A 138 1.55 9.31 8.52
C VAL A 138 1.94 10.75 8.16
N SER A 139 2.24 11.60 9.15
CA SER A 139 2.71 12.96 8.91
C SER A 139 4.07 13.00 8.18
N LEU A 140 4.96 12.03 8.44
CA LEU A 140 6.21 11.88 7.69
C LEU A 140 5.93 11.46 6.24
N LEU A 141 5.02 10.50 6.02
CA LEU A 141 4.63 10.06 4.67
C LEU A 141 4.08 11.22 3.84
N GLU A 142 3.27 12.08 4.45
CA GLU A 142 2.77 13.30 3.81
C GLU A 142 3.90 14.30 3.53
N LYS A 143 4.75 14.59 4.52
CA LYS A 143 5.91 15.48 4.37
C LYS A 143 6.82 15.05 3.23
N PHE A 144 7.00 13.74 3.05
CA PHE A 144 7.82 13.16 1.98
C PHE A 144 7.07 13.04 0.64
N GLY A 145 5.84 13.53 0.55
CA GLY A 145 5.03 13.49 -0.68
C GLY A 145 4.55 12.08 -1.06
N SER A 146 4.67 11.10 -0.17
CA SER A 146 4.39 9.70 -0.48
C SER A 146 2.90 9.42 -0.65
N LEU A 147 2.05 10.12 0.10
CA LEU A 147 0.60 10.04 -0.08
C LEU A 147 0.20 10.62 -1.45
N GLU A 148 0.80 11.73 -1.87
CA GLU A 148 0.49 12.33 -3.17
C GLU A 148 1.00 11.47 -4.33
N HIS A 149 2.22 10.96 -4.24
CA HIS A 149 2.77 10.00 -5.19
C HIS A 149 1.87 8.76 -5.36
N THR A 150 1.28 8.29 -4.25
CA THR A 150 0.33 7.17 -4.28
C THR A 150 -0.93 7.52 -5.06
N LYS A 151 -1.49 8.72 -4.89
CA LYS A 151 -2.66 9.17 -5.65
C LYS A 151 -2.35 9.27 -7.14
N GLU A 152 -1.24 9.92 -7.50
CA GLU A 152 -0.81 10.05 -8.90
C GLU A 152 -0.62 8.67 -9.56
N THR A 153 -0.09 7.70 -8.81
CA THR A 153 0.06 6.32 -9.28
C THR A 153 -1.28 5.64 -9.50
N LEU A 154 -2.25 5.83 -8.59
CA LEU A 154 -3.60 5.30 -8.75
C LEU A 154 -4.32 5.93 -9.96
N GLU A 155 -4.19 7.23 -10.17
CA GLU A 155 -4.77 7.92 -11.33
C GLU A 155 -4.17 7.41 -12.65
N LYS A 156 -2.85 7.18 -12.70
CA LYS A 156 -2.18 6.58 -13.87
C LYS A 156 -2.68 5.16 -14.13
N LEU A 157 -2.78 4.33 -13.10
CA LEU A 157 -3.26 2.96 -13.23
C LEU A 157 -4.73 2.89 -13.66
N GLU A 158 -5.58 3.80 -13.18
CA GLU A 158 -6.97 3.91 -13.64
C GLU A 158 -7.02 4.26 -15.14
N ALA A 159 -6.23 5.24 -15.58
CA ALA A 159 -6.15 5.62 -16.99
C ALA A 159 -5.65 4.46 -17.87
N GLU A 160 -4.60 3.76 -17.44
CA GLU A 160 -4.07 2.56 -18.11
C GLU A 160 -5.12 1.43 -18.17
N ALA A 161 -5.89 1.22 -17.09
CA ALA A 161 -6.96 0.22 -17.08
C ALA A 161 -8.04 0.55 -18.10
N ARG A 162 -8.48 1.81 -18.17
CA ARG A 162 -9.50 2.26 -19.15
C ARG A 162 -9.00 2.13 -20.59
N GLU A 163 -7.75 2.49 -20.85
CA GLU A 163 -7.14 2.32 -22.17
C GLU A 163 -7.10 0.84 -22.57
N GLU A 164 -6.72 -0.04 -21.65
CA GLU A 164 -6.67 -1.48 -21.91
C GLU A 164 -8.07 -2.08 -22.11
N ILE A 165 -9.07 -1.65 -21.34
CA ILE A 165 -10.48 -2.04 -21.54
C ILE A 165 -10.96 -1.64 -22.93
N ALA A 166 -10.65 -0.41 -23.37
CA ALA A 166 -11.01 0.06 -24.70
C ALA A 166 -10.34 -0.78 -25.81
N LYS A 167 -9.07 -1.16 -25.64
CA LYS A 167 -8.35 -2.05 -26.57
C LYS A 167 -8.97 -3.44 -26.66
N LEU A 168 -9.51 -3.95 -25.56
CA LEU A 168 -10.20 -5.24 -25.49
C LEU A 168 -11.65 -5.19 -25.99
N GLY A 169 -12.07 -4.10 -26.63
CA GLY A 169 -13.42 -3.95 -27.21
C GLY A 169 -14.42 -3.22 -26.31
N GLY A 170 -13.98 -2.68 -25.18
CA GLY A 170 -14.81 -1.94 -24.23
C GLY A 170 -15.64 -2.85 -23.31
N ASN A 171 -15.89 -2.38 -22.08
CA ASN A 171 -16.73 -3.10 -21.12
C ASN A 171 -17.39 -2.10 -20.14
N PRO A 172 -18.64 -1.68 -20.40
CA PRO A 172 -19.32 -0.69 -19.56
C PRO A 172 -19.48 -1.11 -18.11
N HIS A 173 -19.57 -2.42 -17.82
CA HIS A 173 -19.67 -2.91 -16.45
C HIS A 173 -18.34 -2.74 -15.71
N LEU A 174 -17.22 -3.08 -16.36
CA LEU A 174 -15.91 -2.94 -15.76
C LEU A 174 -15.51 -1.46 -15.62
N GLU A 175 -15.88 -0.61 -16.59
CA GLU A 175 -15.75 0.84 -16.49
C GLU A 175 -16.56 1.41 -15.31
N GLY A 176 -17.80 0.94 -15.12
CA GLY A 176 -18.62 1.31 -13.97
C GLY A 176 -18.00 0.90 -12.64
N VAL A 177 -17.36 -0.28 -12.56
CA VAL A 177 -16.61 -0.69 -11.36
C VAL A 177 -15.43 0.26 -11.09
N LEU A 178 -14.71 0.71 -12.13
CA LEU A 178 -13.64 1.71 -11.96
C LEU A 178 -14.19 3.05 -11.46
N ASP A 179 -15.35 3.49 -11.96
CA ASP A 179 -16.03 4.71 -11.51
C ASP A 179 -16.40 4.62 -10.02
N GLU A 180 -16.98 3.50 -9.59
CA GLU A 180 -17.33 3.26 -8.17
C GLU A 180 -16.09 3.25 -7.27
N LEU A 181 -14.99 2.65 -7.75
CA LEU A 181 -13.75 2.60 -6.99
C LEU A 181 -13.13 3.98 -6.85
N ARG A 182 -13.29 4.87 -7.82
CA ARG A 182 -12.72 6.24 -7.84
C ARG A 182 -13.24 7.14 -6.72
N ASN A 183 -14.31 6.76 -6.03
CA ASN A 183 -14.89 7.53 -4.91
C ASN A 183 -13.88 7.88 -3.79
N TRP A 184 -12.75 7.16 -3.66
CA TRP A 184 -11.68 7.51 -2.73
C TRP A 184 -11.05 8.90 -3.01
N MET A 185 -11.11 9.40 -4.25
CA MET A 185 -10.55 10.71 -4.64
C MET A 185 -11.30 11.90 -4.03
N HIS A 186 -12.58 11.73 -3.70
CA HIS A 186 -13.39 12.80 -3.11
C HIS A 186 -13.24 12.88 -1.58
N SER A 187 -12.65 11.85 -0.97
CA SER A 187 -12.27 11.87 0.44
C SER A 187 -10.97 12.66 0.58
N ARG A 188 -11.09 13.96 0.91
CA ARG A 188 -9.91 14.73 1.36
C ARG A 188 -9.20 13.92 2.46
N PRO A 189 -7.85 13.77 2.42
CA PRO A 189 -7.13 13.19 3.54
C PRO A 189 -7.47 14.02 4.78
N PHE A 190 -8.26 13.45 5.67
CA PHE A 190 -8.53 14.06 6.95
C PHE A 190 -7.32 13.74 7.80
N LEU A 191 -6.30 14.58 7.71
CA LEU A 191 -5.25 14.58 8.72
C LEU A 191 -5.95 14.86 10.04
N CYS A 192 -6.03 13.86 10.90
CA CYS A 192 -6.51 14.04 12.26
C CYS A 192 -5.56 15.05 12.90
N LYS A 193 -6.02 16.30 13.05
CA LYS A 193 -5.19 17.42 13.50
C LYS A 193 -4.48 17.02 14.80
N VAL A 194 -3.15 16.99 14.77
CA VAL A 194 -2.34 16.88 15.98
C VAL A 194 -2.64 18.14 16.81
N PRO A 195 -3.13 18.03 18.06
CA PRO A 195 -3.20 19.20 18.93
C PRO A 195 -1.78 19.72 19.11
N ALA A 196 -1.59 21.03 18.94
CA ALA A 196 -0.29 21.71 18.85
C ALA A 196 0.57 21.70 20.14
N THR A 197 0.40 20.72 21.02
CA THR A 197 1.01 20.67 22.35
C THR A 197 2.08 19.58 22.51
N ALA A 198 2.42 18.82 21.48
CA ALA A 198 3.39 17.71 21.58
C ALA A 198 4.83 18.04 21.12
N THR A 199 5.25 19.30 21.12
CA THR A 199 6.64 19.71 20.79
C THR A 199 7.49 20.06 22.01
N SER A 200 7.14 19.58 23.20
CA SER A 200 8.03 19.65 24.35
C SER A 200 8.13 18.29 25.02
N THR A 201 9.37 17.90 25.35
CA THR A 201 9.78 16.77 26.19
C THR A 201 10.22 15.48 25.47
N LEU A 202 11.17 15.60 24.55
CA LEU A 202 12.25 14.61 24.41
C LEU A 202 13.60 15.35 24.35
N ARG A 203 13.94 16.03 25.46
CA ARG A 203 15.36 16.32 25.75
C ARG A 203 15.94 15.05 26.33
N LEU A 204 16.72 14.34 25.52
CA LEU A 204 17.69 13.36 26.00
C LEU A 204 18.55 14.05 27.07
N SER A 205 18.43 13.57 28.30
CA SER A 205 19.21 13.97 29.45
C SER A 205 20.70 13.69 29.20
N ARG A 206 21.46 14.72 28.82
CA ARG A 206 22.88 14.79 29.14
C ARG A 206 23.01 15.14 30.61
N GLN A 207 23.38 14.17 31.44
CA GLN A 207 23.92 14.43 32.76
C GLN A 207 25.41 14.77 32.60
N ASP A 208 25.72 16.06 32.73
CA ASP A 208 27.01 16.53 33.23
C ASP A 208 26.71 17.28 34.54
N PRO A 209 27.23 16.86 35.70
CA PRO A 209 27.29 17.72 36.86
C PRO A 209 28.60 18.53 36.78
N GLY A 210 28.45 19.81 36.45
CA GLY A 210 29.49 20.82 36.65
C GLY A 210 29.85 20.95 38.13
N GLY A 211 31.09 21.38 38.35
CA GLY A 211 31.74 21.47 39.66
C GLY A 211 31.07 22.40 40.67
N GLY A 212 31.46 22.18 41.92
CA GLY A 212 31.23 23.06 43.06
C GLY A 212 32.56 23.40 43.72
N TRP A 213 32.77 24.70 43.83
CA TRP A 213 33.72 25.48 44.64
C TRP A 213 34.27 24.80 45.90
N GLU A 214 35.60 24.65 45.95
CA GLU A 214 36.54 25.11 47.00
C GLU A 214 37.99 24.94 46.50
#